data_AF-A0AAA9SS74-F1
#
_entry.id   AF-A0AAA9SS74-F1
#
_cell.length_a   1.000
_cell.length_b   1.000
_cell.length_c   1.000
_cell.angle_alpha   90.00
_cell.angle_beta   90.00
_cell.angle_gamma   90.00
#
_symmetry.space_group_name_H-M   'P 1'
#
loop_
_entity.id
_entity.type
_entity.pdbx_description
1 polymer ?
#
loop_
_entity_poly.entity_id
_entity_poly.type
_entity_poly.pdbx_seq_one_letter_code
_entity_poly.pdbx_strand_id
1 'polypeptide(L)'
;MTASPDYLVVLFGITAGATGAKLGSDEKELILLLWKVVDLANKKVGQLHEVLVRPDHLELTEDCKEETKLDAESLSSAPQLDQALRQFNQSVSNELNIGVGTSFCLCTDGQLHVRQILHPEASKKNVLLPECFYSFFDLRKEFKKCCPGSPDIDKLDVAAMTECLNFEKNSSASRYGASQVEDMGNIILAMISDPYNHRFSDPERVNYKFESGTCSKMELIDDNTVVRARGLPWQSSDQDIARFFKGLNIAKGGAALCLNAQGRRNGEALVRFVSEEHRDLALQRHKHHMGSRYIEVYKATGEDFLKIAGGTSNEVAQFLSKENQVIVRMRGLPFTATADEVVAFFGQHCPITGGKEGILFVTYPDGRPTGDAFVLFACEEYAQNALRKHKDLLGKRYIELFRSTAAEVQQVLNRFSSAPLIPLPTPPIIPVLPQQFVPPTNIRDCIRLRGLPYAATIEDILDFLGEFSTDIRTHGVHMVLNHQGRPSGDAFIQMKSADRAFMAAQKCHKKTMKDRYVEVFQCSAEEMNFVLMGGTLNRNGLSPPPCLSPPSYTFPAPAAVIPTEAAIYQPSVLLNPRALQPSTAYYPAGTQLFMNYTAYYPSMQPRMDLYTQVTRPGLYPKNGFVFKGPSS
;
A
#
# COMPACT_ATOMS: atom_id res chain seq x y z
N MET A 1 21.68 8.76 -26.14
CA MET A 1 21.32 10.18 -26.18
C MET A 1 19.99 10.29 -26.92
N THR A 2 18.93 10.71 -26.25
CA THR A 2 17.67 11.05 -26.93
C THR A 2 17.88 12.37 -27.69
N ALA A 3 17.44 12.44 -28.95
CA ALA A 3 17.48 13.68 -29.72
C ALA A 3 16.63 14.77 -29.01
N SER A 4 17.02 16.05 -29.16
CA SER A 4 16.20 17.16 -28.71
C SER A 4 14.87 17.16 -29.47
N PRO A 5 13.73 17.41 -28.82
CA PRO A 5 12.46 17.49 -29.53
C PRO A 5 12.45 18.70 -30.47
N ASP A 6 11.63 18.64 -31.52
CA ASP A 6 11.41 19.78 -32.43
C ASP A 6 10.47 20.81 -31.79
N TYR A 7 9.52 20.32 -30.99
CA TYR A 7 8.50 21.12 -30.33
C TYR A 7 8.40 20.82 -28.83
N LEU A 8 8.07 21.82 -28.04
CA LEU A 8 7.56 21.62 -26.69
C LEU A 8 6.07 21.93 -26.64
N VAL A 9 5.34 21.18 -25.82
CA VAL A 9 3.97 21.53 -25.45
C VAL A 9 4.00 21.97 -24.00
N VAL A 10 3.92 23.28 -23.78
CA VAL A 10 3.74 23.85 -22.45
C VAL A 10 2.39 23.40 -21.94
N LEU A 11 2.36 22.81 -20.75
CA LEU A 11 1.15 22.27 -20.14
C LEU A 11 1.01 22.81 -18.71
N PHE A 12 -0.16 23.33 -18.41
CA PHE A 12 -0.51 23.84 -17.08
C PHE A 12 -1.90 23.37 -16.68
N GLY A 13 -2.07 22.96 -15.43
CA GLY A 13 -3.29 22.35 -14.93
C GLY A 13 -3.68 22.94 -13.60
N ILE A 14 -4.97 23.24 -13.44
CA ILE A 14 -5.54 23.80 -12.22
C ILE A 14 -6.53 22.79 -11.64
N THR A 15 -6.42 22.53 -10.33
CA THR A 15 -7.32 21.64 -9.59
C THR A 15 -8.38 22.44 -8.85
N ALA A 16 -9.42 21.75 -8.38
CA ALA A 16 -10.45 22.30 -7.48
C ALA A 16 -9.94 22.62 -6.06
N GLY A 17 -8.64 22.50 -5.82
CA GLY A 17 -8.04 22.49 -4.49
C GLY A 17 -6.76 23.30 -4.41
N ALA A 18 -5.74 22.70 -3.79
CA ALA A 18 -4.46 23.32 -3.51
C ALA A 18 -3.68 23.65 -4.80
N THR A 19 -2.98 24.78 -4.78
CA THR A 19 -2.15 25.29 -5.88
C THR A 19 -0.67 25.38 -5.48
N GLY A 20 0.19 25.79 -6.42
CA GLY A 20 1.62 26.01 -6.18
C GLY A 20 2.35 24.76 -5.66
N ALA A 21 3.13 24.90 -4.58
CA ALA A 21 3.92 23.80 -4.02
C ALA A 21 3.08 22.65 -3.40
N LYS A 22 1.77 22.87 -3.21
CA LYS A 22 0.82 21.87 -2.69
C LYS A 22 -0.10 21.30 -3.76
N LEU A 23 0.16 21.60 -5.04
CA LEU A 23 -0.68 21.16 -6.16
C LEU A 23 -0.88 19.63 -6.17
N GLY A 24 -2.15 19.21 -6.08
CA GLY A 24 -2.55 17.79 -6.06
C GLY A 24 -2.37 17.06 -4.72
N SER A 25 -1.96 17.76 -3.66
CA SER A 25 -1.75 17.14 -2.34
C SER A 25 -3.03 16.87 -1.54
N ASP A 26 -4.19 17.32 -2.00
CA ASP A 26 -5.48 17.27 -1.30
C ASP A 26 -6.52 16.37 -2.01
N GLU A 27 -6.09 15.56 -2.98
CA GLU A 27 -6.94 14.68 -3.81
C GLU A 27 -8.02 15.41 -4.63
N LYS A 28 -7.96 16.74 -4.74
CA LYS A 28 -8.91 17.52 -5.52
C LYS A 28 -8.62 17.39 -7.02
N GLU A 29 -9.69 17.31 -7.79
CA GLU A 29 -9.66 16.96 -9.21
C GLU A 29 -9.26 18.15 -10.09
N LEU A 30 -8.67 17.87 -11.25
CA LEU A 30 -8.38 18.83 -12.30
C LEU A 30 -9.70 19.45 -12.81
N ILE A 31 -9.73 20.77 -12.91
CA ILE A 31 -10.89 21.54 -13.39
C ILE A 31 -10.60 22.36 -14.65
N LEU A 32 -9.33 22.64 -14.94
CA LEU A 32 -8.92 23.40 -16.11
C LEU A 32 -7.54 22.92 -16.57
N LEU A 33 -7.43 22.59 -17.85
CA LEU A 33 -6.19 22.23 -18.51
C LEU A 33 -5.88 23.25 -19.60
N LEU A 34 -4.69 23.83 -19.57
CA LEU A 34 -4.22 24.79 -20.56
C LEU A 34 -2.94 24.26 -21.22
N TRP A 35 -2.78 24.53 -22.51
CA TRP A 35 -1.56 24.19 -23.22
C TRP A 35 -1.25 25.14 -24.36
N LYS A 36 0.03 25.13 -24.76
CA LYS A 36 0.54 25.92 -25.88
C LYS A 36 1.73 25.23 -26.52
N VAL A 37 1.77 25.22 -27.85
CA VAL A 37 2.89 24.65 -28.61
C VAL A 37 4.01 25.69 -28.74
N VAL A 38 5.26 25.26 -28.57
CA VAL A 38 6.45 26.07 -28.78
C VAL A 38 7.31 25.38 -29.83
N ASP A 39 7.54 26.08 -30.95
CA ASP A 39 8.44 25.66 -32.02
C ASP A 39 9.87 26.07 -31.65
N LEU A 40 10.70 25.09 -31.31
CA LEU A 40 12.07 25.34 -30.86
C LEU A 40 12.99 25.74 -32.01
N ALA A 41 12.70 25.28 -33.24
CA ALA A 41 13.51 25.58 -34.41
C ALA A 41 13.27 27.01 -34.90
N ASN A 42 12.00 27.41 -34.98
CA ASN A 42 11.60 28.74 -35.47
C ASN A 42 11.47 29.78 -34.36
N LYS A 43 11.62 29.38 -33.09
CA LYS A 43 11.50 30.25 -31.89
C LYS A 43 10.15 30.98 -31.85
N LYS A 44 9.07 30.23 -32.07
CA LYS A 44 7.70 30.75 -32.10
C LYS A 44 6.81 30.05 -31.09
N VAL A 45 5.88 30.80 -30.53
CA VAL A 45 4.83 30.27 -29.65
C VAL A 45 3.52 30.22 -30.45
N GLY A 46 2.80 29.10 -30.33
CA GLY A 46 1.55 28.82 -31.01
C GLY A 46 0.34 29.52 -30.39
N GLN A 47 -0.85 28.93 -30.56
CA GLN A 47 -2.08 29.44 -29.94
C GLN A 47 -2.23 28.88 -28.50
N LEU A 48 -2.73 29.71 -27.57
CA LEU A 48 -3.16 29.23 -26.26
C LEU A 48 -4.47 28.44 -26.40
N HIS A 49 -4.47 27.20 -25.89
CA HIS A 49 -5.64 26.35 -25.80
C HIS A 49 -6.02 26.13 -24.33
N GLU A 50 -7.31 26.01 -24.07
CA GLU A 50 -7.85 25.72 -22.74
C GLU A 50 -9.05 24.79 -22.84
N VAL A 51 -9.22 23.92 -21.85
CA VAL A 51 -10.40 23.06 -21.72
C VAL A 51 -10.78 22.93 -20.25
N LEU A 52 -12.05 23.20 -19.94
CA LEU A 52 -12.61 22.90 -18.62
C LEU A 52 -12.76 21.39 -18.47
N VAL A 53 -12.56 20.89 -17.26
CA VAL A 53 -12.68 19.48 -16.92
C VAL A 53 -13.71 19.33 -15.82
N ARG A 54 -14.72 18.50 -16.04
CA ARG A 54 -15.76 18.24 -15.05
C ARG A 54 -15.23 17.29 -13.97
N PRO A 55 -15.21 17.70 -12.68
CA PRO A 55 -14.89 16.81 -11.58
C PRO A 55 -16.05 15.85 -11.29
N ASP A 56 -15.75 14.65 -10.78
CA ASP A 56 -16.77 13.70 -10.34
C ASP A 56 -17.45 14.18 -9.04
N HIS A 57 -16.71 14.88 -8.18
CA HIS A 57 -17.20 15.50 -6.95
C HIS A 57 -16.88 17.00 -6.97
N LEU A 58 -17.86 17.81 -7.35
CA LEU A 58 -17.70 19.26 -7.46
C LEU A 58 -17.62 19.93 -6.07
N GLU A 59 -16.41 20.02 -5.54
CA GLU A 59 -16.09 20.71 -4.30
C GLU A 59 -14.86 21.61 -4.48
N LEU A 60 -15.11 22.85 -4.88
CA LEU A 60 -14.09 23.90 -5.02
C LEU A 60 -13.73 24.47 -3.63
N THR A 61 -12.43 24.56 -3.32
CA THR A 61 -11.94 25.33 -2.18
C THR A 61 -12.18 26.83 -2.40
N GLU A 62 -12.29 27.62 -1.32
CA GLU A 62 -12.50 29.07 -1.42
C GLU A 62 -11.34 29.75 -2.16
N ASP A 63 -10.09 29.38 -1.84
CA ASP A 63 -8.89 29.85 -2.53
C ASP A 63 -8.97 29.62 -4.05
N CYS A 64 -9.43 28.44 -4.47
CA CYS A 64 -9.59 28.10 -5.89
C CYS A 64 -10.66 28.98 -6.56
N LYS A 65 -11.78 29.27 -5.88
CA LYS A 65 -12.84 30.15 -6.42
C LYS A 65 -12.34 31.57 -6.62
N GLU A 66 -11.59 32.09 -5.65
CA GLU A 66 -11.01 33.43 -5.70
C GLU A 66 -9.99 33.59 -6.84
N GLU A 67 -9.10 32.60 -7.02
CA GLU A 67 -8.07 32.64 -8.05
C GLU A 67 -8.64 32.44 -9.47
N THR A 68 -9.48 31.41 -9.66
CA THR A 68 -9.92 30.99 -10.99
C THR A 68 -11.12 31.77 -11.52
N LYS A 69 -11.95 32.33 -10.62
CA LYS A 69 -13.23 32.98 -10.95
C LYS A 69 -14.16 32.08 -11.79
N LEU A 70 -13.99 30.76 -11.70
CA LEU A 70 -14.84 29.79 -12.39
C LEU A 70 -16.14 29.57 -11.62
N ASP A 71 -17.25 29.58 -12.33
CA ASP A 71 -18.58 29.28 -11.80
C ASP A 71 -18.87 27.77 -11.81
N ALA A 72 -19.70 27.32 -10.87
CA ALA A 72 -20.05 25.90 -10.75
C ALA A 72 -20.86 25.38 -11.97
N GLU A 73 -21.61 26.25 -12.65
CA GLU A 73 -22.43 25.89 -13.80
C GLU A 73 -21.57 25.54 -15.02
N SER A 74 -20.56 26.34 -15.34
CA SER A 74 -19.62 26.05 -16.42
C SER A 74 -18.89 24.71 -16.23
N LEU A 75 -18.43 24.41 -15.01
CA LEU A 75 -17.79 23.13 -14.68
C LEU A 75 -18.75 21.94 -14.79
N SER A 76 -20.03 22.11 -14.47
CA SER A 76 -21.02 21.04 -14.57
C SER A 76 -21.30 20.59 -16.01
N SER A 77 -21.18 21.53 -16.96
CA SER A 77 -21.37 21.30 -18.40
C SER A 77 -20.09 20.92 -19.15
N ALA A 78 -18.94 20.96 -18.47
CA ALA A 78 -17.63 20.67 -19.03
C ALA A 78 -17.47 19.16 -19.41
N PRO A 79 -16.57 18.84 -20.34
CA PRO A 79 -16.22 17.46 -20.67
C PRO A 79 -15.56 16.72 -19.50
N GLN A 80 -15.67 15.40 -19.48
CA GLN A 80 -14.90 14.56 -18.55
C GLN A 80 -13.41 14.53 -18.94
N LEU A 81 -12.55 14.10 -18.00
CA LEU A 81 -11.10 14.07 -18.18
C LEU A 81 -10.66 13.34 -19.47
N ASP A 82 -11.28 12.20 -19.78
CA ASP A 82 -10.96 11.41 -20.99
C ASP A 82 -11.30 12.15 -22.29
N GLN A 83 -12.34 12.99 -22.28
CA GLN A 83 -12.73 13.82 -23.42
C GLN A 83 -11.81 15.03 -23.55
N ALA A 84 -11.46 15.68 -22.43
CA ALA A 84 -10.51 16.77 -22.39
C ALA A 84 -9.12 16.35 -22.91
N LEU A 85 -8.62 15.18 -22.49
CA LEU A 85 -7.35 14.63 -22.98
C LEU A 85 -7.39 14.27 -24.47
N ARG A 86 -8.55 13.82 -24.98
CA ARG A 86 -8.75 13.60 -26.43
C ARG A 86 -8.71 14.92 -27.20
N GLN A 87 -9.35 15.97 -26.69
CA GLN A 87 -9.30 17.31 -27.29
C GLN A 87 -7.87 17.86 -27.29
N PHE A 88 -7.13 17.70 -26.19
CA PHE A 88 -5.71 18.03 -26.11
C PHE A 88 -4.91 17.34 -27.22
N ASN A 89 -5.00 16.01 -27.31
CA ASN A 89 -4.26 15.25 -28.33
C ASN A 89 -4.62 15.67 -29.74
N GLN A 90 -5.91 15.89 -30.02
CA GLN A 90 -6.38 16.30 -31.34
C GLN A 90 -5.86 17.70 -31.70
N SER A 91 -5.93 18.65 -30.76
CA SER A 91 -5.42 20.01 -30.94
C SER A 91 -3.93 20.02 -31.24
N VAL A 92 -3.13 19.35 -30.40
CA VAL A 92 -1.66 19.24 -30.60
C VAL A 92 -1.34 18.55 -31.93
N SER A 93 -2.05 17.49 -32.28
CA SER A 93 -1.82 16.76 -33.53
C SER A 93 -2.11 17.61 -34.77
N ASN A 94 -3.18 18.42 -34.72
CA ASN A 94 -3.56 19.32 -35.79
C ASN A 94 -2.56 20.48 -35.95
N GLU A 95 -2.10 21.07 -34.84
CA GLU A 95 -1.17 22.20 -34.86
C GLU A 95 0.22 21.78 -35.34
N LEU A 96 0.70 20.62 -34.89
CA LEU A 96 2.01 20.09 -35.27
C LEU A 96 2.04 19.45 -36.66
N ASN A 97 0.87 19.25 -37.31
CA ASN A 97 0.72 18.47 -38.53
C ASN A 97 1.52 17.15 -38.45
N ILE A 98 1.35 16.41 -37.34
CA ILE A 98 2.22 15.28 -36.96
C ILE A 98 2.30 14.26 -38.12
N GLY A 99 3.31 14.43 -38.97
CA GLY A 99 3.71 13.50 -40.01
C GLY A 99 4.74 12.54 -39.44
N VAL A 100 5.22 11.64 -40.29
CA VAL A 100 6.32 10.74 -39.92
C VAL A 100 7.60 11.58 -39.76
N GLY A 101 7.97 11.91 -38.52
CA GLY A 101 9.27 12.52 -38.19
C GLY A 101 9.26 13.70 -37.22
N THR A 102 8.11 14.32 -36.94
CA THR A 102 8.01 15.42 -35.95
C THR A 102 7.95 14.88 -34.53
N SER A 103 8.86 15.35 -33.67
CA SER A 103 8.92 14.97 -32.26
C SER A 103 8.53 16.13 -31.35
N PHE A 104 7.72 15.85 -30.32
CA PHE A 104 7.41 16.83 -29.27
C PHE A 104 7.54 16.20 -27.89
N CYS A 105 7.73 17.04 -26.87
CA CYS A 105 7.73 16.64 -25.47
C CYS A 105 6.91 17.64 -24.65
N LEU A 106 6.30 17.20 -23.54
CA LEU A 106 5.64 18.12 -22.63
C LEU A 106 6.67 18.95 -21.86
N CYS A 107 6.31 20.17 -21.48
CA CYS A 107 7.07 21.00 -20.55
C CYS A 107 6.12 21.59 -19.51
N THR A 108 6.38 21.36 -18.23
CA THR A 108 5.50 21.79 -17.13
C THR A 108 6.23 22.68 -16.14
N ASP A 109 5.48 23.52 -15.41
CA ASP A 109 6.01 24.27 -14.28
C ASP A 109 6.19 23.33 -13.09
N GLY A 110 7.39 22.77 -12.96
CA GLY A 110 7.65 21.69 -12.01
C GLY A 110 7.01 20.37 -12.43
N GLN A 111 7.31 19.32 -11.67
CA GLN A 111 6.80 17.96 -11.90
C GLN A 111 5.36 17.68 -11.41
N LEU A 112 4.76 18.58 -10.61
CA LEU A 112 3.50 18.28 -9.89
C LEU A 112 2.31 18.04 -10.84
N HIS A 113 2.22 18.80 -11.93
CA HIS A 113 1.19 18.67 -12.96
C HIS A 113 1.08 17.23 -13.49
N VAL A 114 2.22 16.63 -13.82
CA VAL A 114 2.26 15.25 -14.32
C VAL A 114 2.12 14.26 -13.16
N ARG A 115 2.96 14.41 -12.11
CA ARG A 115 3.15 13.37 -11.09
C ARG A 115 2.06 13.34 -10.00
N GLN A 116 1.47 14.47 -9.64
CA GLN A 116 0.46 14.57 -8.57
C GLN A 116 -0.98 14.75 -9.08
N ILE A 117 -1.17 15.25 -10.30
CA ILE A 117 -2.53 15.47 -10.85
C ILE A 117 -2.86 14.42 -11.91
N LEU A 118 -2.23 14.51 -13.09
CA LEU A 118 -2.67 13.77 -14.27
C LEU A 118 -2.58 12.26 -14.10
N HIS A 119 -1.44 11.75 -13.60
CA HIS A 119 -1.25 10.30 -13.39
C HIS A 119 -2.17 9.73 -12.29
N PRO A 120 -2.26 10.32 -11.09
CA PRO A 120 -3.20 9.87 -10.07
C PRO A 120 -4.66 9.93 -10.51
N GLU A 121 -5.10 11.06 -11.09
CA GLU A 121 -6.51 11.25 -11.45
C GLU A 121 -6.93 10.33 -12.59
N ALA A 122 -6.12 10.22 -13.65
CA ALA A 122 -6.39 9.29 -14.74
C ALA A 122 -6.46 7.85 -14.23
N SER A 123 -5.58 7.48 -13.29
CA SER A 123 -5.62 6.15 -12.67
C SER A 123 -6.86 5.93 -11.80
N LYS A 124 -7.33 6.95 -11.08
CA LYS A 124 -8.53 6.88 -10.23
C LYS A 124 -9.80 6.75 -11.07
N LYS A 125 -9.86 7.47 -12.21
CA LYS A 125 -10.97 7.47 -13.17
C LYS A 125 -10.89 6.34 -14.21
N ASN A 126 -9.86 5.49 -14.16
CA ASN A 126 -9.59 4.45 -15.17
C ASN A 126 -9.49 4.99 -16.61
N VAL A 127 -8.92 6.18 -16.76
CA VAL A 127 -8.65 6.83 -18.05
C VAL A 127 -7.23 6.47 -18.48
N LEU A 128 -7.07 6.07 -19.74
CA LEU A 128 -5.75 5.81 -20.33
C LEU A 128 -5.09 7.14 -20.68
N LEU A 129 -3.93 7.41 -20.09
CA LEU A 129 -3.11 8.57 -20.46
C LEU A 129 -2.41 8.33 -21.81
N PRO A 130 -2.41 9.33 -22.70
CA PRO A 130 -1.60 9.28 -23.92
C PRO A 130 -0.09 9.16 -23.63
N GLU A 131 0.65 8.58 -24.58
CA GLU A 131 2.09 8.30 -24.44
C GLU A 131 2.92 9.55 -24.08
N CYS A 132 2.54 10.71 -24.62
CA CYS A 132 3.22 11.98 -24.36
C CYS A 132 3.22 12.39 -22.87
N PHE A 133 2.31 11.88 -22.04
CA PHE A 133 2.24 12.20 -20.60
C PHE A 133 3.22 11.39 -19.73
N TYR A 134 3.99 10.48 -20.33
CA TYR A 134 5.01 9.70 -19.62
C TYR A 134 6.42 10.26 -19.79
N SER A 135 6.57 11.34 -20.56
CA SER A 135 7.84 12.06 -20.71
C SER A 135 7.63 13.56 -20.74
N PHE A 136 8.34 14.31 -19.90
CA PHE A 136 8.19 15.75 -19.79
C PHE A 136 9.48 16.43 -19.33
N PHE A 137 9.60 17.72 -19.63
CA PHE A 137 10.62 18.59 -19.04
C PHE A 137 10.04 19.35 -17.86
N ASP A 138 10.75 19.33 -16.73
CA ASP A 138 10.50 20.23 -15.61
C ASP A 138 11.18 21.57 -15.92
N LEU A 139 10.38 22.60 -16.23
CA LEU A 139 10.91 23.90 -16.63
C LEU A 139 11.80 24.52 -15.56
N ARG A 140 11.53 24.29 -14.27
CA ARG A 140 12.33 24.84 -13.16
C ARG A 140 13.72 24.21 -13.15
N LYS A 141 13.80 22.89 -13.35
CA LYS A 141 15.09 22.18 -13.46
C LYS A 141 15.86 22.62 -14.70
N GLU A 142 15.18 22.72 -15.84
CA GLU A 142 15.80 23.18 -17.09
C GLU A 142 16.31 24.64 -16.97
N PHE A 143 15.53 25.52 -16.34
CA PHE A 143 15.95 26.88 -16.08
C PHE A 143 17.15 26.96 -15.13
N LYS A 144 17.17 26.16 -14.05
CA LYS A 144 18.31 26.11 -13.13
C LYS A 144 19.60 25.63 -13.83
N LYS A 145 19.51 24.68 -14.77
CA LYS A 145 20.64 24.26 -15.61
C LYS A 145 21.13 25.40 -16.51
N CYS A 146 20.20 26.15 -17.11
CA CYS A 146 20.45 27.28 -18.00
C CYS A 146 21.02 28.51 -17.26
N CYS A 147 20.54 28.75 -16.03
CA CYS A 147 20.82 29.94 -15.23
C CYS A 147 21.30 29.53 -13.81
N PRO A 148 22.56 29.06 -13.63
CA PRO A 148 23.01 28.52 -12.34
C PRO A 148 22.90 29.50 -11.15
N GLY A 149 23.02 30.81 -11.43
CA GLY A 149 22.89 31.89 -10.44
C GLY A 149 21.45 32.21 -10.01
N SER A 150 20.44 31.53 -10.57
CA SER A 150 19.05 31.68 -10.12
C SER A 150 18.85 31.16 -8.68
N PRO A 151 17.69 31.42 -8.05
CA PRO A 151 17.32 30.79 -6.78
C PRO A 151 17.40 29.26 -6.81
N ASP A 152 17.33 28.66 -5.62
CA ASP A 152 17.18 27.20 -5.46
C ASP A 152 15.85 26.71 -6.07
N ILE A 153 15.82 25.44 -6.49
CA ILE A 153 14.69 24.86 -7.25
C ILE A 153 13.36 24.95 -6.49
N ASP A 154 13.39 24.83 -5.16
CA ASP A 154 12.21 24.93 -4.29
C ASP A 154 11.57 26.32 -4.28
N LYS A 155 12.35 27.37 -4.60
CA LYS A 155 11.90 28.76 -4.67
C LYS A 155 11.70 29.25 -6.10
N LEU A 156 12.00 28.41 -7.08
CA LEU A 156 11.90 28.76 -8.49
C LEU A 156 10.50 28.42 -8.98
N ASP A 157 9.67 29.43 -9.21
CA ASP A 157 8.39 29.33 -9.91
C ASP A 157 8.42 30.19 -11.19
N VAL A 158 7.33 30.18 -11.96
CA VAL A 158 7.21 30.97 -13.19
C VAL A 158 7.49 32.46 -12.94
N ALA A 159 6.98 33.01 -11.83
CA ALA A 159 7.18 34.42 -11.52
C ALA A 159 8.65 34.75 -11.22
N ALA A 160 9.33 33.91 -10.43
CA ALA A 160 10.75 34.06 -10.13
C ALA A 160 11.63 33.92 -11.38
N MET A 161 11.29 33.02 -12.30
CA MET A 161 12.00 32.87 -13.58
C MET A 161 11.83 34.10 -14.47
N THR A 162 10.61 34.63 -14.58
CA THR A 162 10.30 35.86 -15.32
C THR A 162 11.05 37.07 -14.75
N GLU A 163 11.14 37.18 -13.42
CA GLU A 163 11.93 38.22 -12.74
C GLU A 163 13.42 38.09 -13.04
N CYS A 164 13.98 36.87 -12.99
CA CYS A 164 15.38 36.61 -13.33
C CYS A 164 15.72 37.00 -14.78
N LEU A 165 14.76 36.90 -15.70
CA LEU A 165 14.93 37.27 -17.10
C LEU A 165 14.62 38.75 -17.39
N ASN A 166 14.20 39.53 -16.39
CA ASN A 166 13.79 40.94 -16.52
C ASN A 166 12.64 41.16 -17.53
N PHE A 167 11.67 40.25 -17.58
CA PHE A 167 10.47 40.47 -18.40
C PHE A 167 9.52 41.48 -17.75
N GLU A 168 9.07 42.47 -18.53
CA GLU A 168 8.01 43.38 -18.09
C GLU A 168 6.68 42.63 -17.99
N LYS A 169 6.03 42.69 -16.82
CA LYS A 169 4.70 42.13 -16.65
C LYS A 169 3.72 42.92 -17.52
N ASN A 170 3.26 42.31 -18.61
CA ASN A 170 2.12 42.83 -19.36
C ASN A 170 0.87 42.73 -18.49
N SER A 171 0.48 43.87 -17.90
CA SER A 171 -0.67 44.04 -17.01
C SER A 171 -2.03 43.96 -17.74
N SER A 172 -2.15 43.03 -18.69
CA SER A 172 -3.46 42.64 -19.23
C SER A 172 -4.08 41.63 -18.28
N ALA A 173 -5.36 41.82 -17.92
CA ALA A 173 -6.12 40.94 -17.04
C ALA A 173 -6.39 39.57 -17.70
N SER A 174 -5.34 38.79 -17.90
CA SER A 174 -5.43 37.41 -18.38
C SER A 174 -6.01 36.54 -17.27
N ARG A 175 -6.81 35.56 -17.65
CA ARG A 175 -7.40 34.59 -16.71
C ARG A 175 -6.26 33.80 -16.04
N TYR A 176 -6.43 33.47 -14.76
CA TYR A 176 -5.46 32.67 -14.03
C TYR A 176 -5.20 31.34 -14.75
N GLY A 177 -3.95 30.95 -14.89
CA GLY A 177 -3.47 29.83 -15.72
C GLY A 177 -2.99 30.27 -17.11
N ALA A 178 -3.71 31.18 -17.77
CA ALA A 178 -3.34 31.64 -19.11
C ALA A 178 -2.06 32.48 -19.09
N SER A 179 -1.92 33.40 -18.11
CA SER A 179 -0.67 34.15 -17.93
C SER A 179 0.53 33.24 -17.66
N GLN A 180 0.34 32.17 -16.90
CA GLN A 180 1.41 31.22 -16.58
C GLN A 180 1.88 30.49 -17.83
N VAL A 181 0.97 30.01 -18.69
CA VAL A 181 1.34 29.35 -19.95
C VAL A 181 2.04 30.31 -20.91
N GLU A 182 1.60 31.56 -20.99
CA GLU A 182 2.26 32.61 -21.78
C GLU A 182 3.68 32.88 -21.28
N ASP A 183 3.84 33.09 -19.97
CA ASP A 183 5.13 33.34 -19.34
C ASP A 183 6.09 32.15 -19.52
N MET A 184 5.60 30.92 -19.33
CA MET A 184 6.38 29.71 -19.59
C MET A 184 6.87 29.63 -21.04
N GLY A 185 6.01 29.96 -22.01
CA GLY A 185 6.40 30.03 -23.42
C GLY A 185 7.50 31.07 -23.66
N ASN A 186 7.38 32.26 -23.07
CA ASN A 186 8.38 33.33 -23.17
C ASN A 186 9.71 32.95 -22.50
N ILE A 187 9.66 32.30 -21.34
CA ILE A 187 10.85 31.76 -20.64
C ILE A 187 11.57 30.76 -21.54
N ILE A 188 10.84 29.81 -22.14
CA ILE A 188 11.43 28.83 -23.06
C ILE A 188 12.09 29.53 -24.25
N LEU A 189 11.43 30.53 -24.87
CA LEU A 189 12.00 31.29 -25.98
C LEU A 189 13.29 32.04 -25.60
N ALA A 190 13.35 32.60 -24.39
CA ALA A 190 14.56 33.24 -23.87
C ALA A 190 15.67 32.22 -23.63
N MET A 191 15.36 31.07 -23.02
CA MET A 191 16.34 30.01 -22.75
C MET A 191 16.98 29.48 -24.03
N ILE A 192 16.24 29.31 -25.12
CA ILE A 192 16.77 28.81 -26.41
C ILE A 192 17.42 29.91 -27.26
N SER A 193 17.39 31.16 -26.81
CA SER A 193 17.97 32.30 -27.51
C SER A 193 19.28 32.75 -26.87
N ASP A 194 20.01 33.60 -27.58
CA ASP A 194 21.19 34.24 -27.01
C ASP A 194 20.79 35.08 -25.77
N PRO A 195 21.57 35.04 -24.68
CA PRO A 195 22.91 34.43 -24.57
C PRO A 195 22.91 32.94 -24.15
N TYR A 196 21.76 32.36 -23.83
CA TYR A 196 21.65 31.07 -23.14
C TYR A 196 21.83 29.86 -24.05
N ASN A 197 21.22 29.86 -25.24
CA ASN A 197 21.30 28.77 -26.23
C ASN A 197 21.03 27.37 -25.65
N HIS A 198 20.10 27.27 -24.68
CA HIS A 198 19.74 26.04 -24.00
C HIS A 198 19.17 25.00 -24.97
N ARG A 199 19.48 23.73 -24.74
CA ARG A 199 18.92 22.61 -25.49
C ARG A 199 18.25 21.62 -24.55
N PHE A 200 16.94 21.46 -24.73
CA PHE A 200 16.15 20.47 -24.02
C PHE A 200 16.58 19.06 -24.43
N SER A 201 17.10 18.31 -23.46
CA SER A 201 17.55 16.94 -23.62
C SER A 201 17.40 16.19 -22.31
N ASP A 202 17.17 14.88 -22.39
CA ASP A 202 16.94 14.00 -21.23
C ASP A 202 15.69 14.39 -20.41
N PRO A 203 14.48 14.26 -20.99
CA PRO A 203 13.24 14.55 -20.27
C PRO A 203 13.05 13.58 -19.11
N GLU A 204 12.37 14.05 -18.06
CA GLU A 204 11.88 13.20 -17.00
C GLU A 204 10.92 12.14 -17.54
N ARG A 205 10.86 11.00 -16.84
CA ARG A 205 10.00 9.88 -17.21
C ARG A 205 9.12 9.42 -16.06
N VAL A 206 7.93 8.96 -16.42
CA VAL A 206 7.05 8.19 -15.54
C VAL A 206 6.96 6.76 -16.06
N ASN A 207 7.10 5.77 -15.19
CA ASN A 207 7.04 4.37 -15.57
C ASN A 207 5.60 3.98 -15.95
N TYR A 208 5.43 3.35 -17.12
CA TYR A 208 4.14 2.84 -17.60
C TYR A 208 3.51 1.83 -16.64
N LYS A 209 4.33 0.90 -16.17
CA LYS A 209 3.95 -0.20 -15.30
C LYS A 209 4.93 -0.30 -14.13
N PHE A 210 4.43 -0.76 -12.99
CA PHE A 210 5.28 -1.19 -11.90
C PHE A 210 5.88 -2.57 -12.21
N GLU A 211 7.18 -2.70 -11.98
CA GLU A 211 7.90 -3.96 -12.18
C GLU A 211 8.07 -4.66 -10.85
N SER A 212 7.34 -5.76 -10.66
CA SER A 212 7.57 -6.66 -9.54
C SER A 212 8.95 -7.31 -9.68
N GLY A 213 9.60 -7.63 -8.56
CA GLY A 213 10.94 -8.18 -8.57
C GLY A 213 11.46 -8.47 -7.17
N THR A 214 12.59 -9.16 -7.10
CA THR A 214 13.32 -9.44 -5.85
C THR A 214 14.26 -8.32 -5.48
N CYS A 215 14.46 -8.12 -4.18
CA CYS A 215 15.51 -7.27 -3.65
C CYS A 215 16.57 -8.14 -2.97
N SER A 216 17.85 -7.87 -3.28
CA SER A 216 18.97 -8.58 -2.64
C SER A 216 19.25 -7.98 -1.27
N LYS A 217 19.54 -8.82 -0.27
CA LYS A 217 19.97 -8.33 1.05
C LYS A 217 21.30 -7.55 1.01
N MET A 218 22.11 -7.73 -0.04
CA MET A 218 23.36 -6.99 -0.26
C MET A 218 23.16 -5.68 -1.01
N GLU A 219 21.94 -5.36 -1.44
CA GLU A 219 21.66 -4.12 -2.14
C GLU A 219 21.76 -2.93 -1.19
N LEU A 220 22.44 -1.86 -1.63
CA LEU A 220 22.49 -0.61 -0.88
C LEU A 220 21.27 0.22 -1.25
N ILE A 221 20.45 0.52 -0.25
CA ILE A 221 19.24 1.34 -0.40
C ILE A 221 19.46 2.63 0.37
N ASP A 222 19.29 3.75 -0.32
CA ASP A 222 19.30 5.07 0.29
C ASP A 222 18.07 5.23 1.20
N ASP A 223 18.31 5.57 2.48
CA ASP A 223 17.28 5.83 3.48
C ASP A 223 16.30 6.93 3.06
N ASN A 224 16.72 7.85 2.19
CA ASN A 224 15.87 8.92 1.70
C ASN A 224 14.90 8.50 0.59
N THR A 225 14.94 7.23 0.14
CA THR A 225 14.10 6.74 -0.96
C THR A 225 12.92 5.88 -0.51
N VAL A 226 12.75 5.64 0.80
CA VAL A 226 11.75 4.69 1.31
C VAL A 226 10.64 5.39 2.10
N VAL A 227 9.39 4.95 1.89
CA VAL A 227 8.25 5.26 2.76
C VAL A 227 7.64 4.00 3.37
N ARG A 228 6.98 4.18 4.51
CA ARG A 228 6.05 3.21 5.09
C ARG A 228 4.63 3.70 4.87
N ALA A 229 3.83 2.88 4.20
CA ALA A 229 2.40 3.09 4.04
C ALA A 229 1.64 2.21 5.05
N ARG A 230 0.68 2.79 5.80
CA ARG A 230 -0.18 2.09 6.77
C ARG A 230 -1.65 2.33 6.47
N GLY A 231 -2.48 1.39 6.90
CA GLY A 231 -3.94 1.46 6.70
C GLY A 231 -4.42 0.82 5.40
N LEU A 232 -3.55 0.10 4.69
CA LEU A 232 -3.89 -0.60 3.45
C LEU A 232 -5.05 -1.59 3.70
N PRO A 233 -6.02 -1.68 2.78
CA PRO A 233 -6.97 -2.79 2.77
C PRO A 233 -6.23 -4.14 2.84
N TRP A 234 -6.73 -5.10 3.62
CA TRP A 234 -6.01 -6.37 3.84
C TRP A 234 -5.79 -7.20 2.56
N GLN A 235 -6.60 -6.98 1.52
CA GLN A 235 -6.45 -7.65 0.24
C GLN A 235 -5.53 -6.94 -0.75
N SER A 236 -4.99 -5.77 -0.39
CA SER A 236 -4.12 -4.98 -1.27
C SER A 236 -2.92 -5.76 -1.74
N SER A 237 -2.58 -5.56 -3.01
CA SER A 237 -1.40 -6.10 -3.68
C SER A 237 -0.34 -5.02 -3.91
N ASP A 238 0.84 -5.42 -4.37
CA ASP A 238 1.89 -4.51 -4.84
C ASP A 238 1.40 -3.59 -5.98
N GLN A 239 0.54 -4.09 -6.88
CA GLN A 239 -0.05 -3.25 -7.92
C GLN A 239 -1.05 -2.22 -7.36
N ASP A 240 -1.77 -2.53 -6.29
CA ASP A 240 -2.67 -1.55 -5.66
C ASP A 240 -1.86 -0.44 -4.99
N ILE A 241 -0.73 -0.79 -4.38
CA ILE A 241 0.26 0.17 -3.87
C ILE A 241 0.83 1.02 -5.01
N ALA A 242 1.24 0.39 -6.12
CA ALA A 242 1.76 1.10 -7.28
C ALA A 242 0.71 2.03 -7.91
N ARG A 243 -0.57 1.64 -7.90
CA ARG A 243 -1.69 2.46 -8.34
C ARG A 243 -1.89 3.66 -7.42
N PHE A 244 -1.81 3.47 -6.10
CA PHE A 244 -1.90 4.57 -5.13
C PHE A 244 -0.76 5.58 -5.29
N PHE A 245 0.45 5.12 -5.64
CA PHE A 245 1.61 5.98 -5.93
C PHE A 245 1.80 6.28 -7.44
N LYS A 246 0.77 6.13 -8.28
CA LYS A 246 0.86 6.37 -9.73
C LYS A 246 1.38 7.78 -10.02
N GLY A 247 2.27 7.92 -11.00
CA GLY A 247 2.99 9.17 -11.30
C GLY A 247 4.39 9.24 -10.67
N LEU A 248 4.63 8.44 -9.62
CA LEU A 248 5.93 8.32 -8.96
C LEU A 248 6.58 6.99 -9.36
N ASN A 249 7.88 7.03 -9.65
CA ASN A 249 8.59 5.82 -10.05
C ASN A 249 9.04 5.04 -8.82
N ILE A 250 8.36 3.91 -8.57
CA ILE A 250 8.78 2.87 -7.63
C ILE A 250 9.89 2.05 -8.29
N ALA A 251 10.94 1.71 -7.55
CA ALA A 251 12.02 0.85 -8.04
C ALA A 251 11.50 -0.57 -8.36
N LYS A 252 12.20 -1.33 -9.22
CA LYS A 252 11.86 -2.74 -9.49
C LYS A 252 11.87 -3.54 -8.17
N GLY A 253 10.78 -4.25 -7.88
CA GLY A 253 10.60 -4.95 -6.61
C GLY A 253 10.46 -4.04 -5.38
N GLY A 254 10.33 -2.73 -5.59
CA GLY A 254 10.30 -1.70 -4.56
C GLY A 254 9.01 -1.61 -3.76
N ALA A 255 8.13 -2.62 -3.79
CA ALA A 255 6.89 -2.66 -3.00
C ALA A 255 6.85 -3.94 -2.16
N ALA A 256 6.92 -3.78 -0.84
CA ALA A 256 7.01 -4.89 0.11
C ALA A 256 5.87 -4.84 1.12
N LEU A 257 4.93 -5.80 1.03
CA LEU A 257 3.85 -5.97 2.00
C LEU A 257 4.40 -6.52 3.31
N CYS A 258 4.01 -5.93 4.44
CA CYS A 258 4.42 -6.40 5.76
C CYS A 258 3.48 -7.49 6.29
N LEU A 259 4.07 -8.54 6.87
CA LEU A 259 3.34 -9.60 7.55
C LEU A 259 3.45 -9.48 9.07
N ASN A 260 2.37 -9.82 9.78
CA ASN A 260 2.38 -9.99 11.24
C ASN A 260 3.06 -11.31 11.65
N ALA A 261 3.23 -11.53 12.95
CA ALA A 261 3.83 -12.76 13.50
C ALA A 261 3.13 -14.06 13.06
N GLN A 262 1.83 -14.02 12.73
CA GLN A 262 1.04 -15.16 12.22
C GLN A 262 1.07 -15.30 10.69
N GLY A 263 1.74 -14.37 10.00
CA GLY A 263 2.05 -14.47 8.57
C GLY A 263 0.89 -13.98 7.72
N ARG A 264 0.00 -13.21 8.34
CA ARG A 264 -1.08 -12.50 7.69
C ARG A 264 -0.62 -11.07 7.44
N ARG A 265 -1.15 -10.46 6.38
CA ARG A 265 -0.93 -9.05 6.09
C ARG A 265 -1.45 -8.21 7.25
N ASN A 266 -0.66 -7.24 7.71
CA ASN A 266 -1.02 -6.36 8.82
C ASN A 266 -1.62 -5.02 8.35
N GLY A 267 -1.75 -4.80 7.04
CA GLY A 267 -2.23 -3.54 6.46
C GLY A 267 -1.13 -2.47 6.35
N GLU A 268 0.13 -2.88 6.33
CA GLU A 268 1.29 -2.01 6.11
C GLU A 268 2.13 -2.48 4.93
N ALA A 269 2.85 -1.54 4.32
CA ALA A 269 3.84 -1.81 3.29
C ALA A 269 5.03 -0.85 3.39
N LEU A 270 6.19 -1.30 2.93
CA LEU A 270 7.34 -0.45 2.65
C LEU A 270 7.48 -0.28 1.15
N VAL A 271 7.70 0.96 0.70
CA VAL A 271 7.79 1.32 -0.71
C VAL A 271 9.07 2.09 -0.96
N ARG A 272 9.91 1.59 -1.86
CA ARG A 272 11.16 2.20 -2.31
C ARG A 272 10.96 2.86 -3.67
N PHE A 273 11.20 4.16 -3.71
CA PHE A 273 11.21 4.95 -4.93
C PHE A 273 12.61 4.97 -5.57
N VAL A 274 12.68 5.39 -6.83
CA VAL A 274 13.97 5.55 -7.54
C VAL A 274 14.78 6.77 -7.08
N SER A 275 14.16 7.72 -6.36
CA SER A 275 14.78 8.95 -5.90
C SER A 275 14.13 9.48 -4.62
N GLU A 276 14.87 10.30 -3.87
CA GLU A 276 14.36 11.03 -2.71
C GLU A 276 13.20 11.97 -3.07
N GLU A 277 13.31 12.63 -4.23
CA GLU A 277 12.27 13.52 -4.74
C GLU A 277 10.91 12.81 -4.89
N HIS A 278 10.90 11.59 -5.42
CA HIS A 278 9.67 10.80 -5.52
C HIS A 278 9.17 10.33 -4.14
N ARG A 279 10.07 10.03 -3.20
CA ARG A 279 9.73 9.73 -1.81
C ARG A 279 9.04 10.93 -1.15
N ASP A 280 9.54 12.14 -1.36
CA ASP A 280 8.95 13.35 -0.80
C ASP A 280 7.57 13.67 -1.40
N LEU A 281 7.40 13.48 -2.71
CA LEU A 281 6.07 13.56 -3.34
C LEU A 281 5.10 12.49 -2.81
N ALA A 282 5.61 11.30 -2.49
CA ALA A 282 4.79 10.24 -1.89
C ALA A 282 4.31 10.62 -0.48
N LEU A 283 5.11 11.35 0.30
CA LEU A 283 4.70 11.85 1.62
C LEU A 283 3.54 12.85 1.54
N GLN A 284 3.42 13.59 0.43
CA GLN A 284 2.29 14.49 0.19
C GLN A 284 0.97 13.73 -0.03
N ARG A 285 1.00 12.40 -0.22
CA ARG A 285 -0.20 11.55 -0.29
C ARG A 285 -0.65 11.04 1.08
N HIS A 286 -0.14 11.62 2.16
CA HIS A 286 -0.59 11.30 3.51
C HIS A 286 -2.10 11.60 3.66
N LYS A 287 -2.85 10.60 4.16
CA LYS A 287 -4.32 10.58 4.26
C LYS A 287 -5.07 10.49 2.92
N HIS A 288 -4.38 10.25 1.81
CA HIS A 288 -5.08 9.94 0.55
C HIS A 288 -5.82 8.61 0.63
N HIS A 289 -6.84 8.42 -0.20
CA HIS A 289 -7.71 7.25 -0.12
C HIS A 289 -7.29 6.13 -1.08
N MET A 290 -7.24 4.91 -0.55
CA MET A 290 -7.20 3.66 -1.30
C MET A 290 -8.50 2.90 -1.05
N GLY A 291 -9.47 3.08 -1.95
CA GLY A 291 -10.84 2.61 -1.74
C GLY A 291 -11.48 3.31 -0.54
N SER A 292 -11.99 2.55 0.43
CA SER A 292 -12.64 3.09 1.64
C SER A 292 -11.69 3.40 2.80
N ARG A 293 -10.38 3.37 2.56
CA ARG A 293 -9.35 3.51 3.59
C ARG A 293 -8.45 4.68 3.25
N TYR A 294 -8.27 5.61 4.17
CA TYR A 294 -7.16 6.54 4.07
C TYR A 294 -5.85 5.81 4.37
N ILE A 295 -4.78 6.22 3.70
CA ILE A 295 -3.44 5.65 3.84
C ILE A 295 -2.55 6.66 4.55
N GLU A 296 -1.88 6.21 5.61
CA GLU A 296 -0.88 7.00 6.28
C GLU A 296 0.48 6.72 5.67
N VAL A 297 1.14 7.75 5.15
CA VAL A 297 2.47 7.66 4.56
C VAL A 297 3.47 8.33 5.50
N TYR A 298 4.56 7.63 5.84
CA TYR A 298 5.64 8.08 6.71
C TYR A 298 7.01 7.79 6.07
N LYS A 299 8.04 8.54 6.48
CA LYS A 299 9.43 8.21 6.13
C LYS A 299 9.83 6.86 6.74
N ALA A 300 10.64 6.09 6.03
CA ALA A 300 11.25 4.85 6.51
C ALA A 300 12.67 4.73 5.96
N THR A 301 13.46 3.79 6.46
CA THR A 301 14.87 3.60 6.05
C THR A 301 15.02 2.46 5.04
N GLY A 302 16.15 2.44 4.33
CA GLY A 302 16.56 1.35 3.46
C GLY A 302 16.76 0.06 4.24
N GLU A 303 17.28 0.15 5.47
CA GLU A 303 17.39 -1.00 6.37
C GLU A 303 16.02 -1.63 6.70
N ASP A 304 15.01 -0.80 6.98
CA ASP A 304 13.66 -1.30 7.25
C ASP A 304 13.09 -2.01 6.03
N PHE A 305 13.33 -1.48 4.83
CA PHE A 305 12.95 -2.13 3.59
C PHE A 305 13.66 -3.49 3.43
N LEU A 306 14.98 -3.55 3.62
CA LEU A 306 15.76 -4.78 3.48
C LEU A 306 15.40 -5.84 4.51
N LYS A 307 14.99 -5.47 5.73
CA LYS A 307 14.50 -6.42 6.74
C LYS A 307 13.26 -7.19 6.25
N ILE A 308 12.44 -6.56 5.40
CA ILE A 308 11.19 -7.12 4.88
C ILE A 308 11.38 -7.73 3.49
N ALA A 309 12.08 -7.05 2.58
CA ALA A 309 12.19 -7.44 1.17
C ALA A 309 13.51 -8.16 0.82
N GLY A 310 14.54 -8.02 1.66
CA GLY A 310 15.88 -8.52 1.40
C GLY A 310 15.94 -10.05 1.47
N GLY A 311 16.11 -10.68 0.31
CA GLY A 311 16.30 -12.12 0.19
C GLY A 311 17.76 -12.55 0.26
N THR A 312 18.01 -13.75 0.78
CA THR A 312 19.33 -14.42 0.70
C THR A 312 19.25 -15.86 0.20
N SER A 313 18.05 -16.44 0.07
CA SER A 313 17.90 -17.84 -0.31
C SER A 313 18.02 -18.05 -1.82
N ASN A 314 18.93 -18.94 -2.22
CA ASN A 314 19.14 -19.36 -3.62
C ASN A 314 17.91 -20.05 -4.20
N GLU A 315 17.19 -20.84 -3.41
CA GLU A 315 15.95 -21.51 -3.84
C GLU A 315 14.88 -20.48 -4.21
N VAL A 316 14.74 -19.43 -3.40
CA VAL A 316 13.80 -18.35 -3.68
C VAL A 316 14.25 -17.52 -4.87
N ALA A 317 15.55 -17.28 -4.99
CA ALA A 317 16.11 -16.62 -6.17
C ALA A 317 15.82 -17.43 -7.45
N GLN A 318 15.92 -18.75 -7.41
CA GLN A 318 15.59 -19.63 -8.55
C GLN A 318 14.08 -19.63 -8.83
N PHE A 319 13.24 -19.73 -7.81
CA PHE A 319 11.77 -19.65 -7.95
C PHE A 319 11.33 -18.31 -8.56
N LEU A 320 11.94 -17.21 -8.12
CA LEU A 320 11.64 -15.85 -8.59
C LEU A 320 12.50 -15.39 -9.77
N SER A 321 13.31 -16.28 -10.36
CA SER A 321 14.25 -15.93 -11.44
C SER A 321 13.55 -15.58 -12.75
N LYS A 322 12.32 -16.06 -12.93
CA LYS A 322 11.53 -15.84 -14.14
C LYS A 322 10.82 -14.50 -14.05
N GLU A 323 11.06 -13.64 -15.04
CA GLU A 323 10.43 -12.32 -15.11
C GLU A 323 8.95 -12.39 -15.49
N ASN A 324 8.20 -11.31 -15.19
CA ASN A 324 6.80 -11.11 -15.54
C ASN A 324 5.82 -12.18 -15.01
N GLN A 325 6.10 -12.75 -13.85
CA GLN A 325 5.22 -13.73 -13.22
C GLN A 325 4.38 -13.13 -12.10
N VAL A 326 3.18 -13.69 -11.93
CA VAL A 326 2.27 -13.32 -10.84
C VAL A 326 2.29 -14.42 -9.79
N ILE A 327 2.53 -14.03 -8.54
CA ILE A 327 2.67 -14.97 -7.42
C ILE A 327 1.33 -15.04 -6.67
N VAL A 328 0.85 -16.24 -6.41
CA VAL A 328 -0.31 -16.49 -5.53
C VAL A 328 0.14 -17.37 -4.37
N ARG A 329 -0.18 -16.94 -3.15
CA ARG A 329 0.02 -17.70 -1.93
C ARG A 329 -1.21 -18.56 -1.66
N MET A 330 -0.98 -19.86 -1.47
CA MET A 330 -1.96 -20.82 -0.97
C MET A 330 -1.76 -21.03 0.52
N ARG A 331 -2.85 -21.05 1.30
CA ARG A 331 -2.84 -21.41 2.72
C ARG A 331 -3.89 -22.47 3.03
N GLY A 332 -3.57 -23.32 4.01
CA GLY A 332 -4.47 -24.36 4.49
C GLY A 332 -4.40 -25.67 3.71
N LEU A 333 -3.33 -25.87 2.93
CA LEU A 333 -3.08 -27.12 2.22
C LEU A 333 -3.06 -28.31 3.20
N PRO A 334 -3.67 -29.45 2.85
CA PRO A 334 -3.44 -30.72 3.55
C PRO A 334 -1.93 -31.00 3.67
N PHE A 335 -1.49 -31.54 4.80
CA PHE A 335 -0.08 -31.90 4.98
C PHE A 335 0.40 -33.02 4.05
N THR A 336 -0.52 -33.76 3.43
CA THR A 336 -0.22 -34.78 2.43
C THR A 336 -0.32 -34.25 1.00
N ALA A 337 -0.57 -32.95 0.81
CA ALA A 337 -0.80 -32.38 -0.52
C ALA A 337 0.45 -32.50 -1.39
N THR A 338 0.25 -32.98 -2.62
CA THR A 338 1.32 -33.14 -3.61
C THR A 338 1.29 -32.02 -4.67
N ALA A 339 2.41 -31.82 -5.37
CA ALA A 339 2.46 -30.88 -6.49
C ALA A 339 1.42 -31.21 -7.58
N ASP A 340 1.17 -32.50 -7.84
CA ASP A 340 0.16 -32.95 -8.80
C ASP A 340 -1.26 -32.54 -8.40
N GLU A 341 -1.60 -32.66 -7.11
CA GLU A 341 -2.90 -32.23 -6.60
C GLU A 341 -3.09 -30.71 -6.69
N VAL A 342 -2.02 -29.93 -6.48
CA VAL A 342 -2.05 -28.47 -6.65
C VAL A 342 -2.20 -28.09 -8.13
N VAL A 343 -1.49 -28.75 -9.04
CA VAL A 343 -1.68 -28.56 -10.50
C VAL A 343 -3.11 -28.90 -10.90
N ALA A 344 -3.66 -30.02 -10.41
CA ALA A 344 -5.04 -30.43 -10.69
C ALA A 344 -6.07 -29.45 -10.09
N PHE A 345 -5.82 -28.90 -8.91
CA PHE A 345 -6.68 -27.92 -8.26
C PHE A 345 -6.88 -26.66 -9.12
N PHE A 346 -5.82 -26.10 -9.71
CA PHE A 346 -5.93 -24.96 -10.61
C PHE A 346 -6.44 -25.34 -12.01
N GLY A 347 -6.12 -26.55 -12.46
CA GLY A 347 -6.62 -27.11 -13.72
C GLY A 347 -6.14 -26.37 -14.96
N GLN A 348 -6.71 -26.71 -16.13
CA GLN A 348 -6.27 -26.16 -17.42
C GLN A 348 -6.65 -24.69 -17.63
N HIS A 349 -7.64 -24.17 -16.88
CA HIS A 349 -8.09 -22.78 -17.00
C HIS A 349 -7.12 -21.78 -16.34
N CYS A 350 -6.22 -22.25 -15.48
CA CYS A 350 -5.21 -21.43 -14.80
C CYS A 350 -3.87 -22.20 -14.79
N PRO A 351 -3.17 -22.33 -15.93
CA PRO A 351 -1.95 -23.13 -15.99
C PRO A 351 -0.84 -22.51 -15.12
N ILE A 352 -0.26 -23.35 -14.25
CA ILE A 352 0.89 -22.98 -13.41
C ILE A 352 2.14 -22.91 -14.29
N THR A 353 2.93 -21.84 -14.13
CA THR A 353 4.13 -21.64 -14.95
C THR A 353 5.18 -22.70 -14.65
N GLY A 354 5.52 -23.54 -15.65
CA GLY A 354 6.46 -24.64 -15.46
C GLY A 354 5.87 -25.83 -14.70
N GLY A 355 4.55 -25.90 -14.54
CA GLY A 355 3.88 -27.02 -13.87
C GLY A 355 4.32 -27.15 -12.41
N LYS A 356 4.90 -28.30 -12.05
CA LYS A 356 5.35 -28.58 -10.67
C LYS A 356 6.46 -27.65 -10.21
N GLU A 357 7.35 -27.25 -11.13
CA GLU A 357 8.46 -26.33 -10.84
C GLU A 357 7.98 -24.89 -10.53
N GLY A 358 6.72 -24.58 -10.85
CA GLY A 358 6.08 -23.32 -10.52
C GLY A 358 5.46 -23.30 -9.12
N ILE A 359 5.64 -24.34 -8.32
CA ILE A 359 5.07 -24.49 -6.98
C ILE A 359 6.22 -24.56 -5.97
N LEU A 360 6.19 -23.66 -4.99
CA LEU A 360 7.12 -23.65 -3.86
C LEU A 360 6.36 -23.97 -2.57
N PHE A 361 6.52 -25.18 -2.05
CA PHE A 361 5.98 -25.57 -0.76
C PHE A 361 6.80 -24.95 0.36
N VAL A 362 6.13 -24.41 1.37
CA VAL A 362 6.80 -23.89 2.56
C VAL A 362 6.91 -25.03 3.58
N THR A 363 8.14 -25.43 3.88
CA THR A 363 8.43 -26.47 4.87
C THR A 363 9.25 -25.91 6.04
N TYR A 364 9.15 -26.58 7.18
CA TYR A 364 10.09 -26.41 8.28
C TYR A 364 11.48 -26.96 7.90
N PRO A 365 12.55 -26.65 8.68
CA PRO A 365 13.91 -27.12 8.38
C PRO A 365 14.04 -28.65 8.48
N ASP A 366 13.14 -29.30 9.20
CA ASP A 366 13.02 -30.77 9.29
C ASP A 366 12.22 -31.40 8.13
N GLY A 367 11.82 -30.59 7.14
CA GLY A 367 11.06 -31.01 5.97
C GLY A 367 9.55 -31.15 6.20
N ARG A 368 9.03 -30.86 7.41
CA ARG A 368 7.58 -30.95 7.65
C ARG A 368 6.82 -29.86 6.88
N PRO A 369 5.67 -30.20 6.27
CA PRO A 369 4.84 -29.23 5.55
C PRO A 369 4.16 -28.25 6.52
N THR A 370 4.18 -26.97 6.17
CA THR A 370 3.49 -25.93 6.96
C THR A 370 2.01 -25.77 6.57
N GLY A 371 1.63 -26.27 5.39
CA GLY A 371 0.32 -26.04 4.78
C GLY A 371 0.23 -24.73 3.98
N ASP A 372 1.34 -24.02 3.80
CA ASP A 372 1.47 -22.86 2.92
C ASP A 372 2.29 -23.23 1.67
N ALA A 373 1.94 -22.64 0.51
CA ALA A 373 2.72 -22.74 -0.73
C ALA A 373 2.60 -21.47 -1.56
N PHE A 374 3.54 -21.25 -2.47
CA PHE A 374 3.49 -20.19 -3.48
C PHE A 374 3.44 -20.79 -4.86
N VAL A 375 2.64 -20.17 -5.74
CA VAL A 375 2.39 -20.65 -7.10
C VAL A 375 2.59 -19.51 -8.09
N LEU A 376 3.30 -19.82 -9.18
CA LEU A 376 3.62 -18.86 -10.24
C LEU A 376 2.66 -18.99 -11.42
N PHE A 377 2.16 -17.86 -11.88
CA PHE A 377 1.33 -17.75 -13.08
C PHE A 377 2.00 -16.86 -14.12
N ALA A 378 1.83 -17.21 -15.40
CA ALA A 378 2.52 -16.56 -16.50
C ALA A 378 1.95 -15.17 -16.84
N CYS A 379 0.72 -14.89 -16.40
CA CYS A 379 0.04 -13.62 -16.63
C CYS A 379 -0.99 -13.34 -15.54
N GLU A 380 -1.44 -12.09 -15.51
CA GLU A 380 -2.46 -11.60 -14.57
C GLU A 380 -3.79 -12.33 -14.71
N GLU A 381 -4.19 -12.67 -15.93
CA GLU A 381 -5.46 -13.35 -16.19
C GLU A 381 -5.55 -14.71 -15.49
N TYR A 382 -4.50 -15.52 -15.59
CA TYR A 382 -4.45 -16.84 -14.94
C TYR A 382 -4.41 -16.72 -13.42
N ALA A 383 -3.66 -15.75 -12.89
CA ALA A 383 -3.67 -15.48 -11.45
C ALA A 383 -5.04 -15.03 -10.97
N GLN A 384 -5.75 -14.19 -11.73
CA GLN A 384 -7.09 -13.72 -11.37
C GLN A 384 -8.10 -14.87 -11.40
N ASN A 385 -8.04 -15.75 -12.40
CA ASN A 385 -8.86 -16.95 -12.46
C ASN A 385 -8.55 -17.89 -11.28
N ALA A 386 -7.28 -18.05 -10.92
CA ALA A 386 -6.85 -18.81 -9.76
C ALA A 386 -7.44 -18.22 -8.46
N LEU A 387 -7.40 -16.91 -8.27
CA LEU A 387 -7.98 -16.23 -7.10
C LEU A 387 -9.50 -16.42 -6.97
N ARG A 388 -10.23 -16.68 -8.06
CA ARG A 388 -11.67 -17.02 -7.99
C ARG A 388 -11.93 -18.36 -7.32
N LYS A 389 -10.93 -19.25 -7.25
CA LYS A 389 -10.99 -20.54 -6.53
C LYS A 389 -10.75 -20.39 -5.02
N HIS A 390 -10.74 -19.17 -4.50
CA HIS A 390 -10.55 -18.92 -3.08
C HIS A 390 -11.67 -19.59 -2.27
N LYS A 391 -11.28 -20.41 -1.28
CA LYS A 391 -12.11 -21.31 -0.46
C LYS A 391 -12.64 -22.57 -1.15
N ASP A 392 -12.20 -22.87 -2.37
CA ASP A 392 -12.45 -24.18 -2.97
C ASP A 392 -11.73 -25.29 -2.18
N LEU A 393 -12.22 -26.52 -2.33
CA LEU A 393 -11.70 -27.68 -1.60
C LEU A 393 -10.53 -28.33 -2.35
N LEU A 394 -9.46 -28.62 -1.60
CA LEU A 394 -8.42 -29.57 -1.97
C LEU A 394 -8.46 -30.73 -0.96
N GLY A 395 -8.93 -31.88 -1.42
CA GLY A 395 -9.30 -32.99 -0.55
C GLY A 395 -10.41 -32.59 0.43
N LYS A 396 -10.10 -32.57 1.73
CA LYS A 396 -11.05 -32.21 2.81
C LYS A 396 -10.84 -30.80 3.37
N ARG A 397 -9.98 -29.99 2.76
CA ARG A 397 -9.57 -28.68 3.26
C ARG A 397 -9.98 -27.59 2.27
N TYR A 398 -10.59 -26.52 2.76
CA TYR A 398 -10.74 -25.31 1.94
C TYR A 398 -9.39 -24.61 1.85
N ILE A 399 -9.07 -24.09 0.68
CA ILE A 399 -7.79 -23.43 0.41
C ILE A 399 -8.00 -21.92 0.31
N GLU A 400 -7.26 -21.16 1.11
CA GLU A 400 -7.26 -19.71 1.01
C GLU A 400 -6.19 -19.27 0.01
N LEU A 401 -6.61 -18.50 -0.99
CA LEU A 401 -5.75 -17.95 -2.03
C LEU A 401 -5.62 -16.44 -1.88
N PHE A 402 -4.38 -15.94 -1.93
CA PHE A 402 -4.07 -14.52 -1.85
C PHE A 402 -3.06 -14.18 -2.94
N ARG A 403 -3.20 -13.00 -3.56
CA ARG A 403 -2.11 -12.45 -4.37
C ARG A 403 -0.86 -12.31 -3.49
N SER A 404 0.34 -12.37 -4.04
CA SER A 404 1.55 -12.30 -3.22
C SER A 404 2.67 -11.56 -3.96
N THR A 405 3.70 -11.19 -3.21
CA THR A 405 4.86 -10.44 -3.72
C THR A 405 6.14 -11.23 -3.46
N ALA A 406 7.20 -10.91 -4.18
CA ALA A 406 8.53 -11.49 -3.94
C ALA A 406 8.98 -11.31 -2.48
N ALA A 407 8.73 -10.14 -1.89
CA ALA A 407 9.02 -9.87 -0.49
C ALA A 407 8.20 -10.75 0.47
N GLU A 408 6.95 -11.06 0.13
CA GLU A 408 6.12 -11.95 0.95
C GLU A 408 6.66 -13.39 0.94
N VAL A 409 7.10 -13.89 -0.22
CA VAL A 409 7.75 -15.20 -0.36
C VAL A 409 8.98 -15.28 0.57
N GLN A 410 9.85 -14.27 0.52
CA GLN A 410 11.04 -14.19 1.37
C GLN A 410 10.69 -14.15 2.86
N GLN A 411 9.71 -13.32 3.27
CA GLN A 411 9.30 -13.21 4.68
C GLN A 411 8.74 -14.52 5.24
N VAL A 412 7.91 -15.21 4.47
CA VAL A 412 7.32 -16.49 4.89
C VAL A 412 8.40 -17.54 5.03
N LEU A 413 9.30 -17.65 4.05
CA LEU A 413 10.37 -18.65 4.11
C LEU A 413 11.37 -18.34 5.22
N ASN A 414 11.82 -17.10 5.36
CA ASN A 414 12.74 -16.70 6.44
C ASN A 414 12.19 -17.03 7.83
N ARG A 415 10.87 -16.97 8.00
CA ARG A 415 10.23 -17.33 9.26
C ARG A 415 10.29 -18.82 9.55
N PHE A 416 10.04 -19.65 8.55
CA PHE A 416 10.00 -21.10 8.73
C PHE A 416 11.38 -21.75 8.58
N SER A 417 12.35 -21.08 7.94
CA SER A 417 13.76 -21.49 7.92
C SER A 417 14.47 -21.17 9.25
N SER A 418 14.01 -20.14 9.96
CA SER A 418 14.51 -19.78 11.30
C SER A 418 13.82 -20.62 12.36
N ALA A 419 14.33 -21.81 12.65
CA ALA A 419 13.98 -22.48 13.90
C ALA A 419 14.47 -21.63 15.09
N PRO A 420 13.76 -21.60 16.24
CA PRO A 420 14.45 -21.42 17.51
C PRO A 420 15.29 -22.69 17.71
N LEU A 421 16.50 -22.70 17.16
CA LEU A 421 17.51 -23.65 17.61
C LEU A 421 17.82 -23.24 19.05
N ILE A 422 17.44 -24.11 20.00
CA ILE A 422 17.67 -24.06 21.46
C ILE A 422 16.49 -23.41 22.24
N PRO A 423 15.91 -24.10 23.27
CA PRO A 423 15.11 -23.42 24.28
C PRO A 423 16.00 -22.39 24.96
N LEU A 424 15.68 -21.11 24.81
CA LEU A 424 16.38 -20.03 25.51
C LEU A 424 16.49 -20.41 27.00
N PRO A 425 17.72 -20.53 27.57
CA PRO A 425 17.86 -20.53 29.00
C PRO A 425 17.24 -19.22 29.50
N THR A 426 16.41 -19.32 30.54
CA THR A 426 15.88 -18.17 31.27
C THR A 426 16.99 -17.14 31.47
N PRO A 427 16.77 -15.85 31.14
CA PRO A 427 17.78 -14.82 31.37
C PRO A 427 18.17 -14.83 32.85
N PRO A 428 19.47 -14.66 33.18
CA PRO A 428 19.88 -14.61 34.57
C PRO A 428 19.18 -13.43 35.23
N ILE A 429 18.57 -13.71 36.38
CA ILE A 429 17.87 -12.74 37.22
C ILE A 429 18.89 -11.69 37.67
N ILE A 430 18.87 -10.51 37.05
CA ILE A 430 19.52 -9.32 37.60
C ILE A 430 18.60 -8.81 38.70
N PRO A 431 19.04 -8.74 39.97
CA PRO A 431 18.20 -8.22 41.04
C PRO A 431 18.14 -6.70 40.91
N VAL A 432 17.00 -6.18 40.46
CA VAL A 432 16.68 -4.74 40.57
C VAL A 432 15.59 -4.57 41.63
N LEU A 433 15.86 -3.59 42.50
CA LEU A 433 15.14 -3.18 43.71
C LEU A 433 13.60 -3.01 43.57
N PRO A 434 12.87 -3.00 44.71
CA PRO A 434 11.46 -3.35 44.76
C PRO A 434 10.57 -2.19 44.30
N GLN A 435 9.84 -2.40 43.21
CA GLN A 435 8.59 -1.69 42.97
C GLN A 435 7.41 -2.64 43.19
N GLN A 436 6.71 -2.34 44.28
CA GLN A 436 5.35 -2.72 44.67
C GLN A 436 4.73 -3.90 43.93
N PHE A 437 4.83 -5.05 44.59
CA PHE A 437 3.95 -6.21 44.56
C PHE A 437 2.70 -6.07 43.68
N VAL A 438 2.77 -6.67 42.48
CA VAL A 438 1.65 -7.47 41.98
C VAL A 438 2.23 -8.86 41.73
N PRO A 439 1.80 -9.91 42.46
CA PRO A 439 2.40 -11.23 42.33
C PRO A 439 2.06 -11.83 40.95
N PRO A 440 3.04 -12.42 40.22
CA PRO A 440 2.78 -13.22 39.04
C PRO A 440 2.33 -14.59 39.53
N THR A 441 1.03 -14.73 39.67
CA THR A 441 0.42 -16.01 39.96
C THR A 441 -0.75 -16.10 38.99
N ASN A 442 -0.87 -17.22 38.29
CA ASN A 442 -1.96 -17.51 37.37
C ASN A 442 -3.26 -17.75 38.17
N ILE A 443 -3.56 -16.84 39.10
CA ILE A 443 -4.70 -16.86 39.99
C ILE A 443 -5.89 -16.45 39.16
N ARG A 444 -6.88 -17.34 39.15
CA ARG A 444 -8.15 -17.13 38.47
C ARG A 444 -9.14 -16.43 39.40
N ASP A 445 -8.76 -15.25 39.90
CA ASP A 445 -9.58 -14.40 40.76
C ASP A 445 -10.47 -13.43 39.99
N CYS A 446 -10.60 -13.60 38.68
CA CYS A 446 -11.49 -12.81 37.85
C CYS A 446 -12.64 -13.67 37.29
N ILE A 447 -13.79 -13.06 37.04
CA ILE A 447 -14.90 -13.68 36.31
C ILE A 447 -15.27 -12.86 35.09
N ARG A 448 -15.56 -13.53 33.97
CA ARG A 448 -16.10 -12.95 32.75
C ARG A 448 -17.59 -13.23 32.67
N LEU A 449 -18.39 -12.18 32.55
CA LEU A 449 -19.81 -12.24 32.22
C LEU A 449 -19.98 -12.06 30.71
N ARG A 450 -20.75 -12.93 30.08
CA ARG A 450 -21.11 -12.87 28.67
C ARG A 450 -22.63 -12.94 28.52
N GLY A 451 -23.19 -12.13 27.64
CA GLY A 451 -24.64 -12.12 27.42
C GLY A 451 -25.40 -11.12 28.29
N LEU A 452 -24.72 -10.12 28.87
CA LEU A 452 -25.35 -9.03 29.63
C LEU A 452 -26.24 -8.16 28.73
N PRO A 453 -27.50 -7.87 29.06
CA PRO A 453 -28.34 -6.95 28.29
C PRO A 453 -27.59 -5.66 27.92
N TYR A 454 -27.78 -5.11 26.71
CA TYR A 454 -27.02 -3.92 26.27
C TYR A 454 -27.31 -2.66 27.09
N ALA A 455 -28.41 -2.65 27.85
CA ALA A 455 -28.78 -1.59 28.80
C ALA A 455 -28.43 -1.94 30.26
N ALA A 456 -27.66 -3.01 30.51
CA ALA A 456 -27.29 -3.42 31.86
C ALA A 456 -26.30 -2.42 32.48
N THR A 457 -26.61 -1.96 33.69
CA THR A 457 -25.75 -1.05 34.48
C THR A 457 -24.86 -1.82 35.46
N ILE A 458 -23.96 -1.11 36.14
CA ILE A 458 -23.11 -1.71 37.18
C ILE A 458 -24.00 -2.21 38.33
N GLU A 459 -25.05 -1.48 38.69
CA GLU A 459 -26.03 -1.87 39.71
C GLU A 459 -26.71 -3.19 39.36
N ASP A 460 -27.15 -3.37 38.10
CA ASP A 460 -27.74 -4.64 37.64
C ASP A 460 -26.78 -5.83 37.81
N ILE A 461 -25.47 -5.60 37.60
CA ILE A 461 -24.42 -6.63 37.75
C ILE A 461 -24.20 -6.98 39.22
N LEU A 462 -24.21 -5.98 40.11
CA LEU A 462 -24.08 -6.19 41.55
C LEU A 462 -25.28 -6.99 42.10
N ASP A 463 -26.49 -6.64 41.68
CA ASP A 463 -27.72 -7.37 42.04
C ASP A 463 -27.70 -8.81 41.52
N PHE A 464 -27.23 -9.02 40.29
CA PHE A 464 -27.09 -10.36 39.69
C PHE A 464 -26.07 -11.24 40.42
N LEU A 465 -24.97 -10.66 40.91
CA LEU A 465 -23.98 -11.37 41.72
C LEU A 465 -24.42 -11.58 43.17
N GLY A 466 -25.38 -10.81 43.67
CA GLY A 466 -25.96 -10.97 44.99
C GLY A 466 -24.92 -10.99 46.10
N GLU A 467 -24.87 -12.08 46.88
CA GLU A 467 -23.92 -12.26 47.99
C GLU A 467 -22.44 -12.20 47.59
N PHE A 468 -22.11 -12.39 46.31
CA PHE A 468 -20.73 -12.32 45.81
C PHE A 468 -20.27 -10.88 45.50
N SER A 469 -21.19 -9.91 45.46
CA SER A 469 -20.86 -8.52 45.17
C SER A 469 -19.96 -7.87 46.22
N THR A 470 -20.03 -8.32 47.48
CA THR A 470 -19.20 -7.85 48.60
C THR A 470 -17.73 -8.26 48.47
N ASP A 471 -17.45 -9.27 47.63
CA ASP A 471 -16.12 -9.80 47.36
C ASP A 471 -15.47 -9.21 46.11
N ILE A 472 -16.08 -8.21 45.47
CA ILE A 472 -15.49 -7.50 44.34
C ILE A 472 -14.43 -6.52 44.87
N ARG A 473 -13.31 -6.38 44.17
CA ARG A 473 -12.29 -5.36 44.49
C ARG A 473 -12.85 -3.96 44.22
N THR A 474 -12.35 -2.96 44.92
CA THR A 474 -12.71 -1.55 44.63
C THR A 474 -12.37 -1.21 43.18
N HIS A 475 -13.35 -0.71 42.42
CA HIS A 475 -13.25 -0.49 40.97
C HIS A 475 -13.02 -1.75 40.12
N GLY A 476 -13.34 -2.94 40.65
CA GLY A 476 -13.06 -4.22 39.99
C GLY A 476 -14.06 -4.63 38.90
N VAL A 477 -15.05 -3.81 38.53
CA VAL A 477 -16.00 -4.12 37.45
C VAL A 477 -15.59 -3.38 36.18
N HIS A 478 -15.36 -4.13 35.11
CA HIS A 478 -14.87 -3.62 33.83
C HIS A 478 -15.82 -4.01 32.71
N MET A 479 -16.60 -3.03 32.23
CA MET A 479 -17.51 -3.22 31.10
C MET A 479 -16.71 -3.23 29.79
N VAL A 480 -16.95 -4.24 28.96
CA VAL A 480 -16.33 -4.29 27.63
C VAL A 480 -17.18 -3.47 26.67
N LEU A 481 -16.57 -2.44 26.10
CA LEU A 481 -17.20 -1.60 25.08
C LEU A 481 -16.73 -2.03 23.70
N ASN A 482 -17.65 -2.05 22.74
CA ASN A 482 -17.34 -2.20 21.32
C ASN A 482 -16.60 -0.94 20.81
N HIS A 483 -15.95 -1.01 19.64
CA HIS A 483 -15.25 0.11 19.00
C HIS A 483 -16.07 1.41 18.82
N GLN A 484 -17.40 1.34 18.92
CA GLN A 484 -18.36 2.44 18.92
C GLN A 484 -18.70 2.98 20.32
N GLY A 485 -18.00 2.51 21.37
CA GLY A 485 -18.23 2.90 22.76
C GLY A 485 -19.48 2.29 23.41
N ARG A 486 -20.19 1.37 22.73
CA ARG A 486 -21.40 0.73 23.24
C ARG A 486 -21.09 -0.55 24.03
N PRO A 487 -21.83 -0.89 25.09
CA PRO A 487 -21.64 -2.15 25.81
C PRO A 487 -21.72 -3.35 24.86
N SER A 488 -20.67 -4.18 24.85
CA SER A 488 -20.58 -5.38 24.00
C SER A 488 -21.46 -6.53 24.52
N GLY A 489 -22.03 -6.38 25.71
CA GLY A 489 -22.71 -7.45 26.45
C GLY A 489 -21.74 -8.38 27.20
N ASP A 490 -20.47 -8.00 27.29
CA ASP A 490 -19.42 -8.68 28.04
C ASP A 490 -18.89 -7.76 29.16
N ALA A 491 -18.57 -8.34 30.32
CA ALA A 491 -17.92 -7.64 31.42
C ALA A 491 -16.92 -8.54 32.15
N PHE A 492 -15.91 -7.94 32.79
CA PHE A 492 -14.95 -8.63 33.65
C PHE A 492 -15.04 -8.09 35.07
N ILE A 493 -14.93 -8.99 36.05
CA ILE A 493 -15.06 -8.64 37.46
C ILE A 493 -13.89 -9.24 38.22
N GLN A 494 -13.10 -8.37 38.86
CA GLN A 494 -11.99 -8.74 39.73
C GLN A 494 -12.52 -9.01 41.14
N MET A 495 -12.38 -10.26 41.59
CA MET A 495 -12.76 -10.70 42.92
C MET A 495 -11.57 -10.57 43.89
N LYS A 496 -11.85 -10.58 45.18
CA LYS A 496 -10.84 -10.57 46.25
C LYS A 496 -10.12 -11.92 46.39
N SER A 497 -10.70 -13.02 45.88
CA SER A 497 -10.15 -14.37 45.94
C SER A 497 -10.58 -15.25 44.76
N ALA A 498 -9.71 -16.17 44.34
CA ALA A 498 -9.99 -17.17 43.31
C ALA A 498 -11.12 -18.13 43.69
N ASP A 499 -11.25 -18.48 44.97
CA ASP A 499 -12.32 -19.38 45.43
C ASP A 499 -13.69 -18.70 45.31
N ARG A 500 -13.76 -17.39 45.59
CA ARG A 500 -14.97 -16.59 45.40
C ARG A 500 -15.30 -16.42 43.92
N ALA A 501 -14.30 -16.21 43.07
CA ALA A 501 -14.48 -16.18 41.61
C ALA A 501 -15.01 -17.52 41.07
N PHE A 502 -14.48 -18.66 41.54
CA PHE A 502 -14.97 -19.99 41.16
C PHE A 502 -16.41 -20.21 41.60
N MET A 503 -16.74 -19.93 42.86
CA MET A 503 -18.10 -20.09 43.39
C MET A 503 -19.11 -19.17 42.69
N ALA A 504 -18.74 -17.91 42.44
CA ALA A 504 -19.58 -16.97 41.70
C ALA A 504 -19.80 -17.43 40.25
N ALA A 505 -18.76 -17.93 39.59
CA ALA A 505 -18.88 -18.49 38.25
C ALA A 505 -19.85 -19.67 38.22
N GLN A 506 -19.71 -20.64 39.12
CA GLN A 506 -20.61 -21.80 39.18
C GLN A 506 -22.05 -21.42 39.55
N LYS A 507 -22.25 -20.54 40.53
CA LYS A 507 -23.58 -20.20 41.07
C LYS A 507 -24.35 -19.19 40.20
N CYS A 508 -23.66 -18.39 39.39
CA CYS A 508 -24.31 -17.39 38.53
C CYS A 508 -24.33 -17.77 37.05
N HIS A 509 -23.62 -18.82 36.63
CA HIS A 509 -23.66 -19.30 35.23
C HIS A 509 -25.07 -19.71 34.80
N LYS A 510 -25.51 -19.20 33.64
CA LYS A 510 -26.83 -19.40 33.02
C LYS A 510 -28.03 -18.84 33.81
N LYS A 511 -27.80 -18.02 34.83
CA LYS A 511 -28.90 -17.23 35.44
C LYS A 511 -29.36 -16.14 34.49
N THR A 512 -30.64 -15.78 34.59
CA THR A 512 -31.23 -14.72 33.80
C THR A 512 -31.05 -13.36 34.46
N MET A 513 -30.49 -12.41 33.73
CA MET A 513 -30.47 -10.99 34.05
C MET A 513 -31.49 -10.32 33.13
N LYS A 514 -32.60 -9.85 33.70
CA LYS A 514 -33.76 -9.35 32.94
C LYS A 514 -34.19 -10.43 31.92
N ASP A 515 -34.19 -10.13 30.62
CA ASP A 515 -34.63 -11.04 29.56
C ASP A 515 -33.52 -11.89 28.92
N ARG A 516 -32.29 -11.89 29.46
CA ARG A 516 -31.16 -12.65 28.90
C ARG A 516 -30.51 -13.58 29.92
N TYR A 517 -30.20 -14.80 29.52
CA TYR A 517 -29.31 -15.66 30.30
C TYR A 517 -27.86 -15.18 30.17
N VAL A 518 -27.15 -15.15 31.29
CA VAL A 518 -25.76 -14.68 31.37
C VAL A 518 -24.85 -15.88 31.61
N GLU A 519 -23.84 -16.04 30.77
CA GLU A 519 -22.79 -17.04 30.96
C GLU A 519 -21.66 -16.43 31.79
N VAL A 520 -21.28 -17.12 32.87
CA VAL A 520 -20.18 -16.70 33.75
C VAL A 520 -19.04 -17.70 33.65
N PHE A 521 -17.82 -17.21 33.44
CA PHE A 521 -16.60 -18.02 33.35
C PHE A 521 -15.52 -17.49 34.29
N GLN A 522 -14.81 -18.38 34.97
CA GLN A 522 -13.64 -18.02 35.77
C GLN A 522 -12.43 -17.77 34.83
N CYS A 523 -11.68 -16.70 35.06
CA CYS A 523 -10.52 -16.30 34.25
C CYS A 523 -9.43 -15.64 35.12
N SER A 524 -8.24 -15.47 34.56
CA SER A 524 -7.15 -14.72 35.22
C SER A 524 -7.18 -13.22 34.88
N ALA A 525 -6.49 -12.41 35.70
CA ALA A 525 -6.29 -11.00 35.42
C ALA A 525 -5.57 -10.74 34.08
N GLU A 526 -4.70 -11.66 33.65
CA GLU A 526 -4.00 -11.60 32.35
C GLU A 526 -4.98 -11.81 31.18
N GLU A 527 -5.87 -12.80 31.27
CA GLU A 527 -6.91 -13.07 30.27
C GLU A 527 -7.89 -11.89 30.15
N MET A 528 -8.25 -11.29 31.29
CA MET A 528 -9.01 -10.06 31.35
C MET A 528 -8.28 -8.91 30.63
N ASN A 529 -7.01 -8.67 30.95
CA ASN A 529 -6.23 -7.58 30.36
C ASN A 529 -6.03 -7.76 28.84
N PHE A 530 -5.83 -9.00 28.39
CA PHE A 530 -5.73 -9.33 26.97
C PHE A 530 -7.00 -8.94 26.20
N VAL A 531 -8.19 -9.18 26.76
CA VAL A 531 -9.46 -8.79 26.11
C VAL A 531 -9.70 -7.28 26.21
N LEU A 532 -9.37 -6.64 27.33
CA LEU A 532 -9.49 -5.19 27.48
C LEU A 532 -8.55 -4.42 26.54
N MET A 533 -7.44 -5.03 26.11
CA MET A 533 -6.51 -4.49 25.10
C MET A 533 -6.86 -4.90 23.65
N GLY A 534 -8.05 -5.45 23.41
CA GLY A 534 -8.55 -5.76 22.06
C GLY A 534 -8.22 -7.16 21.54
N GLY A 535 -7.72 -8.06 22.38
CA GLY A 535 -7.51 -9.47 22.06
C GLY A 535 -8.80 -10.29 22.10
N THR A 536 -8.89 -11.36 21.29
CA THR A 536 -10.06 -12.26 21.25
C THR A 536 -9.77 -13.61 21.90
N LEU A 537 -10.56 -14.01 22.89
CA LEU A 537 -10.49 -15.35 23.52
C LEU A 537 -11.48 -16.35 22.88
N ASN A 538 -11.15 -17.64 22.92
CA ASN A 538 -11.96 -18.71 22.32
C ASN A 538 -13.29 -18.93 23.08
N ARG A 539 -14.28 -19.60 22.46
CA ARG A 539 -15.67 -19.76 22.97
C ARG A 539 -15.79 -20.34 24.39
N ASN A 540 -14.77 -21.06 24.88
CA ASN A 540 -14.74 -21.70 26.20
C ASN A 540 -13.84 -20.99 27.24
N GLY A 541 -13.30 -19.80 26.95
CA GLY A 541 -12.51 -19.03 27.92
C GLY A 541 -11.17 -19.66 28.34
N LEU A 542 -10.61 -20.58 27.55
CA LEU A 542 -9.29 -21.17 27.79
C LEU A 542 -8.34 -20.84 26.64
N SER A 543 -7.10 -20.48 26.99
CA SER A 543 -5.94 -20.62 26.10
C SER A 543 -5.77 -22.10 25.71
N PRO A 544 -5.35 -22.45 24.48
CA PRO A 544 -5.17 -23.85 24.09
C PRO A 544 -4.12 -24.54 24.99
N PRO A 545 -4.32 -25.81 25.41
CA PRO A 545 -3.32 -26.51 26.21
C PRO A 545 -2.06 -26.81 25.38
N PRO A 546 -0.86 -26.80 25.99
CA PRO A 546 0.30 -27.40 25.37
C PRO A 546 0.06 -28.90 25.22
N CYS A 547 0.32 -29.41 24.02
CA CYS A 547 0.15 -30.81 23.65
C CYS A 547 1.02 -31.69 24.58
N LEU A 548 0.39 -32.54 25.39
CA LEU A 548 1.09 -33.59 26.14
C LEU A 548 1.42 -34.75 25.20
N SER A 549 2.70 -35.04 25.00
CA SER A 549 3.21 -36.30 24.46
C SER A 549 3.20 -37.42 25.53
N PRO A 550 3.13 -38.70 25.15
CA PRO A 550 2.99 -39.83 26.09
C PRO A 550 4.29 -40.13 26.88
N PRO A 551 4.24 -40.87 28.01
CA PRO A 551 5.35 -40.96 28.95
C PRO A 551 6.46 -41.86 28.40
N SER A 552 7.69 -41.37 28.41
CA SER A 552 8.89 -42.17 28.11
C SER A 552 9.67 -42.38 29.42
N TYR A 553 10.03 -43.65 29.64
CA TYR A 553 10.72 -44.18 30.83
C TYR A 553 12.04 -43.46 31.12
N THR A 554 12.27 -43.19 32.41
CA THR A 554 13.48 -42.60 32.97
C THR A 554 14.62 -43.64 33.07
N PHE A 555 15.82 -43.29 32.60
CA PHE A 555 17.09 -43.84 33.10
C PHE A 555 17.98 -42.67 33.59
N PRO A 556 18.75 -42.83 34.68
CA PRO A 556 19.53 -41.74 35.25
C PRO A 556 20.88 -41.56 34.53
N ALA A 557 21.30 -40.29 34.39
CA ALA A 557 22.65 -39.91 33.96
C ALA A 557 23.56 -39.66 35.19
N PRO A 558 24.89 -39.91 35.09
CA PRO A 558 25.81 -39.70 36.19
C PRO A 558 26.28 -38.24 36.30
N ALA A 559 26.69 -37.87 37.52
CA ALA A 559 27.09 -36.54 37.95
C ALA A 559 28.46 -36.08 37.41
N ALA A 560 28.60 -34.77 37.19
CA ALA A 560 29.89 -34.10 37.05
C ALA A 560 29.94 -32.82 37.91
N VAL A 561 31.13 -32.60 38.46
CA VAL A 561 31.47 -31.74 39.60
C VAL A 561 31.89 -30.34 39.14
N ILE A 562 31.54 -29.30 39.93
CA ILE A 562 31.90 -27.88 39.75
C ILE A 562 33.14 -27.56 40.61
N PRO A 563 33.96 -26.56 40.22
CA PRO A 563 34.54 -25.64 41.21
C PRO A 563 34.30 -24.14 40.92
N THR A 564 34.38 -23.34 41.98
CA THR A 564 33.87 -21.96 42.17
C THR A 564 35.00 -21.00 42.59
N GLU A 565 34.92 -19.70 42.22
CA GLU A 565 35.35 -18.47 42.95
C GLU A 565 35.39 -17.25 41.97
N ALA A 566 35.20 -15.95 42.27
CA ALA A 566 34.44 -15.15 43.25
C ALA A 566 34.52 -13.64 42.85
N ALA A 567 33.38 -12.90 42.99
CA ALA A 567 33.02 -11.45 43.17
C ALA A 567 34.07 -10.27 43.10
N ILE A 568 33.80 -8.93 42.98
CA ILE A 568 32.91 -7.97 43.71
C ILE A 568 32.86 -6.54 43.01
N TYR A 569 31.76 -5.77 43.14
CA TYR A 569 31.58 -4.30 43.47
C TYR A 569 30.61 -3.42 42.62
N GLN A 570 29.76 -2.65 43.32
CA GLN A 570 28.83 -1.55 42.89
C GLN A 570 28.92 -0.37 43.92
N PRO A 571 28.48 0.90 43.66
CA PRO A 571 27.09 1.38 43.95
C PRO A 571 26.55 2.61 43.12
N SER A 572 25.41 3.21 43.55
CA SER A 572 24.29 3.87 42.82
C SER A 572 24.01 5.39 43.09
N VAL A 573 23.17 6.09 42.27
CA VAL A 573 22.24 7.23 42.65
C VAL A 573 21.07 7.50 41.63
N LEU A 574 19.96 8.13 42.09
CA LEU A 574 18.56 8.29 41.56
C LEU A 574 18.19 9.69 40.95
N LEU A 575 17.15 9.79 40.07
CA LEU A 575 15.94 10.70 40.13
C LEU A 575 15.04 10.73 38.84
N ASN A 576 13.72 10.96 39.01
CA ASN A 576 12.57 10.84 38.05
C ASN A 576 12.08 12.18 37.42
N PRO A 577 11.23 12.17 36.35
CA PRO A 577 10.33 13.29 36.00
C PRO A 577 8.81 12.96 35.88
N ARG A 578 7.99 14.03 35.85
CA ARG A 578 6.50 14.18 35.89
C ARG A 578 5.80 14.16 34.51
N ALA A 579 4.47 14.01 34.49
CA ALA A 579 3.57 13.95 33.30
C ALA A 579 2.43 15.00 33.30
N LEU A 580 1.82 15.30 32.12
CA LEU A 580 0.49 15.92 31.85
C LEU A 580 0.05 15.56 30.38
N GLN A 581 -1.02 14.78 30.13
CA GLN A 581 -2.47 15.07 29.82
C GLN A 581 -2.83 15.48 28.36
N PRO A 582 -3.82 14.83 27.68
CA PRO A 582 -4.49 15.39 26.50
C PRO A 582 -6.03 15.53 26.60
N SER A 583 -6.55 16.49 25.82
CA SER A 583 -7.94 16.99 25.79
C SER A 583 -8.84 16.32 24.71
N THR A 584 -10.14 16.36 24.97
CA THR A 584 -11.29 15.75 24.27
C THR A 584 -11.74 16.47 22.98
N ALA A 585 -12.32 15.75 22.00
CA ALA A 585 -13.24 16.32 20.99
C ALA A 585 -14.29 15.30 20.50
N TYR A 586 -15.43 15.81 20.00
CA TYR A 586 -16.77 15.19 19.93
C TYR A 586 -17.35 15.19 18.48
N TYR A 587 -18.42 14.39 18.25
CA TYR A 587 -19.42 14.36 17.12
C TYR A 587 -19.16 13.44 15.88
N PRO A 588 -20.18 13.15 15.01
CA PRO A 588 -21.35 12.27 15.20
C PRO A 588 -21.52 11.21 14.06
N ALA A 589 -22.68 10.53 14.04
CA ALA A 589 -23.00 9.31 13.29
C ALA A 589 -23.37 9.47 11.80
N GLY A 590 -23.09 8.43 10.99
CA GLY A 590 -23.54 8.30 9.59
C GLY A 590 -23.48 6.86 9.06
N THR A 591 -24.51 6.49 8.31
CA THR A 591 -25.05 5.15 8.00
C THR A 591 -24.26 4.37 6.92
N GLN A 592 -24.14 3.04 7.06
CA GLN A 592 -23.52 2.15 6.06
C GLN A 592 -24.53 1.63 5.02
N LEU A 593 -24.19 1.81 3.74
CA LEU A 593 -24.76 1.07 2.61
C LEU A 593 -23.69 0.14 2.03
N PHE A 594 -24.04 -1.13 1.83
CA PHE A 594 -23.20 -2.15 1.17
C PHE A 594 -23.14 -1.90 -0.34
N MET A 595 -21.97 -2.08 -0.96
CA MET A 595 -21.83 -2.12 -2.42
C MET A 595 -20.94 -3.25 -2.94
N ASN A 596 -21.35 -3.77 -4.11
CA ASN A 596 -20.88 -4.95 -4.83
C ASN A 596 -19.61 -4.67 -5.68
N TYR A 597 -18.71 -5.65 -5.77
CA TYR A 597 -17.35 -5.55 -6.34
C TYR A 597 -17.22 -5.89 -7.84
N THR A 598 -18.29 -5.88 -8.63
CA THR A 598 -18.30 -6.48 -9.98
C THR A 598 -17.82 -5.55 -11.11
N ALA A 599 -17.41 -4.30 -10.86
CA ALA A 599 -17.21 -3.28 -11.90
C ALA A 599 -15.73 -2.92 -12.25
N TYR A 600 -14.73 -3.60 -11.68
CA TYR A 600 -13.34 -3.11 -11.69
C TYR A 600 -12.40 -3.58 -12.82
N TYR A 601 -12.89 -4.18 -13.90
CA TYR A 601 -12.00 -4.67 -14.98
C TYR A 601 -12.52 -4.33 -16.38
N PRO A 602 -11.88 -3.40 -17.12
CA PRO A 602 -11.96 -3.37 -18.56
C PRO A 602 -11.12 -4.52 -19.13
N SER A 603 -11.73 -5.40 -19.93
CA SER A 603 -11.01 -6.39 -20.73
C SER A 603 -10.23 -5.67 -21.85
N MET A 604 -8.90 -5.71 -21.82
CA MET A 604 -8.08 -5.29 -22.95
C MET A 604 -7.77 -6.51 -23.81
N GLN A 605 -8.45 -6.64 -24.94
CA GLN A 605 -8.07 -7.57 -26.02
C GLN A 605 -6.83 -7.01 -26.73
N PRO A 606 -5.77 -7.81 -26.95
CA PRO A 606 -4.69 -7.41 -27.84
C PRO A 606 -5.12 -7.67 -29.29
N ARG A 607 -5.45 -6.60 -30.03
CA ARG A 607 -5.56 -6.67 -31.49
C ARG A 607 -4.25 -6.12 -32.07
N MET A 608 -3.33 -7.02 -32.41
CA MET A 608 -2.17 -6.68 -33.21
C MET A 608 -2.57 -6.39 -34.67
N ASP A 609 -2.02 -5.28 -35.13
CA ASP A 609 -1.95 -4.62 -36.43
C ASP A 609 -2.08 -5.46 -37.72
N LEU A 610 -2.74 -4.84 -38.71
CA LEU A 610 -2.40 -4.99 -40.12
C LEU A 610 -2.21 -3.59 -40.69
N TYR A 611 -0.98 -3.22 -41.05
CA TYR A 611 -0.63 -2.47 -42.27
C TYR A 611 0.87 -2.19 -42.28
N THR A 612 1.67 -3.13 -42.78
CA THR A 612 2.88 -2.79 -43.54
C THR A 612 3.21 -3.94 -44.50
N GLN A 613 2.82 -3.78 -45.78
CA GLN A 613 3.42 -4.55 -46.86
C GLN A 613 4.79 -3.94 -47.16
N VAL A 614 5.85 -4.72 -46.95
CA VAL A 614 7.15 -4.48 -47.60
C VAL A 614 7.59 -5.76 -48.26
N THR A 615 7.53 -5.74 -49.58
CA THR A 615 8.11 -6.67 -50.55
C THR A 615 9.63 -6.72 -50.37
N ARG A 616 10.23 -7.91 -50.24
CA ARG A 616 11.56 -8.24 -50.82
C ARG A 616 11.69 -9.75 -51.09
N PRO A 617 12.53 -10.15 -52.07
CA PRO A 617 12.30 -11.35 -52.87
C PRO A 617 13.20 -12.54 -52.48
N GLY A 618 12.72 -13.73 -52.84
CA GLY A 618 13.54 -14.84 -53.28
C GLY A 618 13.99 -15.81 -52.19
N LEU A 619 13.35 -16.98 -52.16
CA LEU A 619 13.99 -18.30 -52.00
C LEU A 619 12.91 -19.37 -52.23
N TYR A 620 13.09 -20.12 -53.32
CA TYR A 620 12.27 -21.29 -53.67
C TYR A 620 12.34 -22.37 -52.58
N PRO A 621 11.24 -23.14 -52.41
CA PRO A 621 11.38 -24.57 -52.18
C PRO A 621 10.68 -25.38 -53.27
N LYS A 622 11.37 -26.45 -53.66
CA LYS A 622 10.89 -27.56 -54.48
C LYS A 622 9.80 -28.36 -53.75
N ASN A 623 9.05 -29.13 -54.55
CA ASN A 623 8.02 -30.13 -54.23
C ASN A 623 6.60 -29.54 -54.33
N GLY A 624 5.79 -29.79 -55.35
CA GLY A 624 5.70 -30.94 -56.25
C GLY A 624 4.46 -31.75 -55.89
N PHE A 625 3.26 -31.29 -56.28
CA PHE A 625 2.08 -32.15 -56.43
C PHE A 625 1.16 -31.64 -57.54
N VAL A 626 0.66 -32.61 -58.31
CA VAL A 626 0.08 -32.55 -59.64
C VAL A 626 -1.39 -32.12 -59.62
N PHE A 627 -1.77 -31.15 -60.45
CA PHE A 627 -3.18 -30.87 -60.79
C PHE A 627 -3.56 -31.68 -62.05
N LYS A 628 -4.55 -32.57 -61.92
CA LYS A 628 -5.28 -33.13 -63.06
C LYS A 628 -6.27 -32.07 -63.57
N GLY A 629 -6.22 -31.82 -64.88
CA GLY A 629 -7.18 -30.99 -65.61
C GLY A 629 -8.57 -31.62 -65.74
N PRO A 630 -9.50 -30.89 -66.39
CA PRO A 630 -10.93 -31.00 -66.16
C PRO A 630 -11.62 -31.96 -67.14
N SER A 631 -12.80 -32.43 -66.75
CA SER A 631 -13.77 -33.00 -67.68
C SER A 631 -15.19 -32.78 -67.17
N SER A 632 -15.91 -31.97 -67.96
CA SER A 632 -17.36 -31.93 -68.19
C SER A 632 -18.27 -31.33 -67.13
#